data_AF-A0A1W1BAZ9-F1
#
_entry.id   AF-A0A1W1BAZ9-F1
#
_cell.length_a   1.000
_cell.length_b   1.000
_cell.length_c   1.000
_cell.angle_alpha   90.00
_cell.angle_beta   90.00
_cell.angle_gamma   90.00
#
_symmetry.space_group_name_H-M   'P 1'
#
loop_
_entity.id
_entity.type
_entity.pdbx_description
1 polymer ?
#
loop_
_entity_poly.entity_id
_entity_poly.type
_entity_poly.pdbx_seq_one_letter_code
_entity_poly.pdbx_strand_id
1 'polypeptide(L)' 'MFSGDFIFQKSIGRTDFPYSNPQDMKKSLEKFQKIEYDKIIYPGHGGTTTIQQEQQYAPFWIKQL' A
#
# COMPACT_ATOMS: atom_id res chain seq x y z
N MET A 1 11.72 -1.77 3.61
CA MET A 1 10.84 -2.70 2.90
C MET A 1 10.80 -2.26 1.45
N PHE A 2 11.07 -3.14 0.50
CA PHE A 2 10.82 -2.86 -0.90
C PHE A 2 9.37 -3.20 -1.19
N SER A 3 8.56 -2.22 -1.63
CA SER A 3 7.13 -2.42 -1.88
C SER A 3 6.78 -2.63 -3.35
N GLY A 4 7.69 -2.31 -4.28
CA GLY A 4 7.36 -2.29 -5.71
C GLY A 4 6.17 -1.36 -5.96
N ASP A 5 5.14 -1.88 -6.64
CA ASP A 5 3.94 -1.12 -6.99
C ASP A 5 2.78 -1.31 -5.99
N PHE A 6 3.07 -1.74 -4.76
CA PHE A 6 2.03 -1.94 -3.75
C PHE A 6 1.70 -0.63 -3.00
N ILE A 7 2.67 -0.10 -2.25
CA ILE A 7 2.55 1.13 -1.45
C ILE A 7 3.53 2.17 -2.00
N PHE A 8 3.02 3.36 -2.27
CA PHE A 8 3.77 4.55 -2.65
C PHE A 8 3.60 5.63 -1.57
N GLN A 9 4.33 6.74 -1.69
CA GLN A 9 4.10 7.90 -0.82
C GLN A 9 2.69 8.48 -1.04
N LYS A 10 1.82 8.35 -0.04
CA LYS A 10 0.41 8.82 -0.03
C LYS A 10 -0.47 8.20 -1.12
N SER A 11 -0.12 7.05 -1.68
CA SER A 11 -0.95 6.33 -2.66
C SER A 11 -0.62 4.84 -2.73
N ILE A 12 -1.39 4.09 -3.54
CA ILE A 12 -1.25 2.64 -3.73
C ILE A 12 -1.18 2.26 -5.20
N GLY A 13 -0.76 1.03 -5.47
CA GLY A 13 -0.89 0.39 -6.78
C GLY A 13 -2.29 0.47 -7.37
N ARG A 14 -2.37 0.66 -8.68
CA ARG A 14 -3.64 0.60 -9.40
C ARG A 14 -4.12 -0.85 -9.52
N THR A 15 -5.43 -1.04 -9.63
CA THR A 15 -6.09 -2.35 -9.71
C THR A 15 -6.99 -2.48 -10.94
N ASP A 16 -6.88 -1.55 -11.90
CA ASP A 16 -7.72 -1.38 -13.08
C ASP A 16 -7.17 -2.05 -14.35
N PHE A 17 -5.97 -2.64 -14.29
CA PHE A 17 -5.32 -3.29 -15.43
C PHE A 17 -5.66 -4.78 -15.53
N PRO A 18 -5.54 -5.40 -16.72
CA PRO A 18 -5.69 -6.84 -16.86
C PRO A 18 -4.88 -7.61 -15.83
N TYR A 19 -5.46 -8.69 -15.29
CA TYR A 19 -4.88 -9.55 -14.25
C TYR A 19 -4.72 -8.88 -12.87
N SER A 20 -5.17 -7.64 -12.69
CA SER A 20 -5.31 -7.05 -11.36
C SER A 20 -6.56 -7.60 -10.65
N ASN A 21 -6.53 -7.61 -9.32
CA ASN A 21 -7.69 -7.98 -8.51
C ASN A 21 -7.86 -7.00 -7.33
N PRO A 22 -8.87 -6.11 -7.34
CA PRO A 22 -9.15 -5.19 -6.24
C PRO A 22 -9.34 -5.89 -4.89
N GLN A 23 -9.93 -7.09 -4.88
CA GLN A 23 -10.16 -7.86 -3.65
C GLN A 23 -8.84 -8.38 -3.04
N ASP A 24 -7.85 -8.71 -3.87
CA ASP A 24 -6.54 -9.14 -3.38
C ASP A 24 -5.68 -7.96 -2.94
N MET A 25 -5.82 -6.80 -3.58
CA MET A 25 -5.26 -5.54 -3.08
C MET A 25 -5.82 -5.20 -1.69
N LYS A 26 -7.15 -5.32 -1.50
CA LYS A 26 -7.81 -5.08 -0.20
C LYS A 26 -7.26 -5.98 0.91
N LYS A 27 -7.17 -7.29 0.67
CA LYS A 27 -6.55 -8.24 1.61
C LYS A 27 -5.09 -7.90 1.92
N SER A 28 -4.34 -7.41 0.92
CA SER A 28 -2.94 -7.00 1.10
C SER A 28 -2.83 -5.76 1.98
N LEU A 29 -3.72 -4.78 1.80
CA LEU A 29 -3.81 -3.58 2.64
C LEU A 29 -4.21 -3.92 4.09
N GLU A 30 -5.14 -4.85 4.28
CA GLU A 30 -5.51 -5.34 5.62
C GLU A 30 -4.33 -6.01 6.35
N LYS A 31 -3.44 -6.70 5.62
CA LYS A 31 -2.19 -7.22 6.17
C LYS A 31 -1.19 -6.10 6.46
N PHE A 32 -1.05 -5.15 5.55
CA PHE A 32 -0.18 -3.98 5.71
C PHE A 32 -0.55 -3.15 6.95
N GLN A 33 -1.84 -2.97 7.22
CA GLN A 33 -2.35 -2.24 8.39
C GLN A 33 -1.97 -2.90 9.73
N LYS A 34 -1.66 -4.20 9.74
CA LYS A 34 -1.32 -4.98 10.94
C LYS A 34 0.19 -5.05 11.20
N ILE A 35 1.02 -4.43 10.38
CA ILE A 35 2.47 -4.40 10.61
C ILE A 35 2.76 -3.49 11.80
N GLU A 36 3.36 -4.05 12.85
CA GLU A 36 3.57 -3.35 14.14
C GLU A 36 4.83 -2.51 14.20
N TYR A 37 5.80 -2.77 13.32
CA TYR A 37 7.05 -2.02 13.26
C TYR A 37 7.00 -0.91 12.21
N ASP A 38 7.76 0.16 12.44
CA ASP A 38 8.01 1.15 11.41
C ASP A 38 9.33 0.87 10.67
N LYS A 39 9.28 0.90 9.33
CA LYS A 39 10.44 0.80 8.45
C LYS A 39 10.25 1.70 7.25
N ILE A 40 11.37 2.18 6.69
CA ILE A 40 11.37 2.89 5.41
C ILE A 40 10.81 1.96 4.32
N ILE A 41 9.90 2.50 3.52
CA ILE A 41 9.38 1.91 2.29
C ILE A 41 10.15 2.50 1.11
N TYR A 42 10.72 1.63 0.30
CA TYR A 42 11.34 1.95 -0.99
C TYR A 42 10.40 1.46 -2.10
N PRO A 43 9.57 2.36 -2.67
CA PRO A 43 8.62 2.00 -3.72
C PRO A 43 9.28 1.88 -5.10
N GLY A 44 8.55 1.29 -6.05
CA GLY A 44 8.95 1.26 -7.47
C GLY A 44 8.88 2.63 -8.16
N HIS A 45 8.05 3.53 -7.64
CA HIS A 45 7.83 4.88 -8.17
C HIS A 45 7.67 5.91 -7.06
N GLY A 46 8.03 7.17 -7.33
CA GLY A 46 7.87 8.28 -6.39
C GLY A 46 8.93 8.30 -5.27
N GLY A 47 8.65 9.06 -4.21
CA GLY A 47 9.55 9.23 -3.07
C GLY A 47 9.44 8.11 -2.02
N THR A 48 10.49 7.95 -1.21
CA THR A 48 10.48 7.04 -0.06
C THR A 48 9.52 7.52 1.03
N THR A 49 8.96 6.59 1.79
CA THR A 49 8.04 6.86 2.92
C THR A 49 8.28 5.85 4.05
N THR A 50 7.41 5.77 5.06
CA THR A 50 7.48 4.75 6.13
C THR A 50 6.16 3.99 6.27
N ILE A 51 6.20 2.83 6.94
CA ILE A 51 5.03 1.99 7.16
C ILE A 51 3.98 2.76 7.96
N GLN A 52 4.37 3.36 9.09
CA GLN A 52 3.43 4.14 9.92
C GLN A 52 2.86 5.34 9.17
N GLN A 53 3.67 6.02 8.35
CA GLN A 53 3.22 7.16 7.56
C GLN A 53 2.17 6.76 6.51
N GLU A 54 2.21 5.55 5.95
CA GLU A 54 1.21 5.13 4.96
C GLU A 54 0.00 4.42 5.60
N GLN A 55 0.17 3.80 6.77
CA GLN A 55 -0.93 3.15 7.50
C GLN A 55 -2.07 4.12 7.88
N GLN A 56 -1.80 5.41 8.11
CA GLN A 56 -2.84 6.42 8.34
C GLN A 56 -3.82 6.57 7.16
N TYR A 57 -3.40 6.25 5.93
CA TYR A 57 -4.25 6.33 4.74
C TYR A 57 -4.90 4.99 4.36
N ALA A 58 -4.39 3.87 4.91
CA ALA A 58 -4.89 2.52 4.60
C ALA A 58 -6.42 2.36 4.80
N PRO A 59 -7.08 2.88 5.86
CA PRO A 59 -8.53 2.81 5.99
C PRO A 59 -9.30 3.45 4.83
N PHE A 60 -8.80 4.57 4.31
CA PHE A 60 -9.41 5.24 3.17
C PHE A 60 -9.25 4.41 1.89
N TRP A 61 -8.05 3.89 1.61
CA TRP A 61 -7.81 3.04 0.44
C TRP A 61 -8.64 1.76 0.45
N ILE A 62 -8.74 1.07 1.60
CA ILE A 62 -9.55 -0.14 1.78
C ILE A 62 -11.04 0.12 1.52
N LYS A 63 -11.53 1.32 1.87
CA LYS A 63 -12.92 1.71 1.65
C LYS A 63 -13.24 2.01 0.17
N GLN A 64 -12.24 2.50 -0.58
CA GLN A 64 -12.39 2.86 -1.99
C GLN A 64 -12.16 1.67 -2.96
N LEU A 65 -11.71 0.53 -2.45
CA LEU A 65 -11.56 -0.75 -3.15
C LEU A 65 -12.72 -1.70 -2.83
#